data_AF-A0A2U3LI37-F1
#
_entry.id   AF-A0A2U3LI37-F1
#
_cell.length_a   1.000
_cell.length_b   1.000
_cell.length_c   1.000
_cell.angle_alpha   90.00
_cell.angle_beta   90.00
_cell.angle_gamma   90.00
#
_symmetry.space_group_name_H-M   'P 1'
#
loop_
_entity.id
_entity.type
_entity.pdbx_description
1 polymer ?
#
loop_
_entity_poly.entity_id
_entity_poly.type
_entity_poly.pdbx_seq_one_letter_code
_entity_poly.pdbx_strand_id
1 'polypeptide(L)'
;MFCKSMELQLKYCLLPGLQRVFSSFLTKGKKPLSQLKENNATIGTFTHILKDENHRGQLAGKFLKFENALCNKAWWDEYYFDLDEFRELRNKCCHTEKFEWNHVEKLLENLFKRKAFLKTQIGKSI
;
A
#
# COMPACT_ATOMS: atom_id res chain seq x y z
N MET A 1 11.82 10.97 -6.64
CA MET A 1 11.06 10.52 -7.83
C MET A 1 10.24 9.26 -7.51
N PHE A 2 10.85 8.13 -7.17
CA PHE A 2 10.14 6.85 -6.95
C PHE A 2 9.09 6.85 -5.83
N CYS A 3 9.34 7.53 -4.71
CA CYS A 3 8.35 7.61 -3.63
C CYS A 3 7.02 8.23 -4.10
N LYS A 4 7.10 9.27 -4.95
CA LYS A 4 5.92 9.93 -5.49
C LYS A 4 5.20 9.02 -6.50
N SER A 5 5.95 8.32 -7.35
CA SER A 5 5.39 7.36 -8.29
C SER A 5 4.65 6.22 -7.58
N MET A 6 5.23 5.66 -6.51
CA MET A 6 4.57 4.64 -5.71
C MET A 6 3.29 5.16 -5.03
N GLU A 7 3.32 6.38 -4.47
CA GLU A 7 2.09 6.98 -3.91
C GLU A 7 0.99 7.17 -4.95
N LEU A 8 1.34 7.63 -6.17
CA LEU A 8 0.38 7.73 -7.27
C LEU A 8 -0.16 6.35 -7.66
N GLN A 9 0.70 5.33 -7.73
CA GLN A 9 0.29 3.96 -8.03
C GLN A 9 -0.71 3.42 -7.01
N LEU A 10 -0.47 3.65 -5.71
CA LEU A 10 -1.38 3.28 -4.62
C LEU A 10 -2.73 3.97 -4.75
N LYS A 11 -2.71 5.27 -5.05
CA LYS A 11 -3.90 6.08 -5.28
C LYS A 11 -4.73 5.58 -6.45
N TYR A 12 -4.11 5.33 -7.60
CA TYR A 12 -4.85 4.95 -8.80
C TYR A 12 -5.29 3.50 -8.81
N CYS A 13 -4.47 2.59 -8.27
CA CYS A 13 -4.75 1.16 -8.38
C CYS A 13 -5.41 0.59 -7.13
N LEU A 14 -4.96 0.97 -5.93
CA LEU A 14 -5.38 0.30 -4.69
C LEU A 14 -6.52 1.00 -3.97
N LEU A 15 -6.51 2.34 -3.93
CA LEU A 15 -7.50 3.11 -3.18
C LEU A 15 -8.97 2.79 -3.59
N PRO A 16 -9.34 2.70 -4.88
CA PRO A 16 -10.72 2.42 -5.27
C PRO A 16 -11.19 1.03 -4.83
N GLY A 17 -10.29 0.05 -4.83
CA GLY A 17 -10.56 -1.28 -4.29
C GLY A 17 -10.83 -1.22 -2.78
N LEU A 18 -9.94 -0.60 -2.02
CA LEU A 18 -10.11 -0.49 -0.56
C LEU A 18 -11.35 0.32 -0.17
N GLN A 19 -11.71 1.36 -0.93
CA GLN A 19 -12.92 2.14 -0.70
C GLN A 19 -14.21 1.33 -0.89
N ARG A 20 -14.21 0.36 -1.82
CA ARG A 20 -15.35 -0.55 -2.01
C ARG A 20 -15.49 -1.55 -0.89
N VAL A 21 -14.38 -2.09 -0.38
CA VAL A 21 -14.39 -3.14 0.67
C VAL A 21 -14.57 -2.55 2.05
N PHE A 22 -13.84 -1.48 2.37
CA PHE A 22 -13.78 -0.87 3.69
C PHE A 22 -14.44 0.51 3.70
N SER A 23 -15.61 0.64 3.08
CA SER A 23 -16.28 1.92 2.85
C SER A 23 -16.58 2.72 4.12
N SER A 24 -16.87 2.02 5.22
CA SER A 24 -17.17 2.56 6.55
C SER A 24 -15.93 2.75 7.44
N PHE A 25 -14.76 2.25 7.04
CA PHE A 25 -13.53 2.41 7.82
C PHE A 25 -13.19 3.89 8.00
N LEU A 26 -12.93 4.31 9.23
CA LEU A 26 -12.64 5.70 9.53
C LEU A 26 -11.16 6.01 9.30
N THR A 27 -10.90 6.99 8.45
CA THR A 27 -9.57 7.58 8.28
C THR A 27 -9.15 8.35 9.54
N LYS A 28 -7.87 8.73 9.65
CA LYS A 28 -7.38 9.56 10.77
C LYS A 28 -8.18 10.85 10.99
N GLY A 29 -8.81 11.41 9.95
CA GLY A 29 -9.70 12.56 10.04
C GLY A 29 -11.13 12.25 10.49
N LYS A 30 -11.39 11.02 10.98
CA LYS A 30 -12.72 10.50 11.37
C LYS A 30 -13.76 10.53 10.25
N LYS A 31 -13.32 10.56 8.99
CA LYS A 31 -14.20 10.44 7.83
C LYS A 31 -14.16 9.02 7.28
N PRO A 32 -15.29 8.49 6.78
CA PRO A 32 -15.32 7.21 6.08
C PRO A 32 -14.32 7.18 4.92
N LEU A 33 -13.69 6.03 4.70
CA LEU A 33 -12.70 5.84 3.63
C LEU A 33 -13.30 6.11 2.25
N SER A 34 -14.58 5.77 2.06
CA SER A 34 -15.34 6.05 0.84
C SER A 34 -15.37 7.54 0.45
N GLN A 35 -15.20 8.46 1.42
CA GLN A 35 -15.18 9.90 1.19
C GLN A 35 -13.75 10.47 1.08
N LEU A 36 -12.73 9.63 1.23
CA LEU A 36 -11.34 10.07 1.12
C LEU A 36 -11.02 10.44 -0.32
N LYS A 37 -10.72 11.72 -0.55
CA LYS A 37 -10.21 12.18 -1.85
C LYS A 37 -8.82 11.62 -2.09
N GLU A 38 -8.54 11.24 -3.34
CA GLU A 38 -7.25 10.71 -3.79
C GLU A 38 -6.06 11.56 -3.33
N ASN A 39 -6.19 12.88 -3.43
CA ASN A 39 -5.16 13.86 -3.06
C ASN A 39 -4.78 13.76 -1.58
N ASN A 40 -5.72 13.33 -0.74
CA ASN A 40 -5.56 13.23 0.72
C ASN A 40 -5.11 11.83 1.17
N ALA A 41 -5.12 10.84 0.28
CA ALA A 41 -4.53 9.54 0.56
C ALA A 41 -2.99 9.65 0.54
N THR A 42 -2.33 9.00 1.49
CA THR A 42 -0.87 8.87 1.55
C THR A 42 -0.52 7.41 1.81
N ILE A 43 0.76 7.02 1.69
CA ILE A 43 1.20 5.67 2.10
C ILE A 43 0.75 5.30 3.53
N GLY A 44 0.66 6.30 4.43
CA GLY A 44 0.16 6.11 5.79
C GLY A 44 -1.29 5.62 5.86
N THR A 45 -2.14 6.03 4.91
CA THR A 45 -3.53 5.56 4.81
C THR A 45 -3.58 4.07 4.51
N PHE A 46 -2.84 3.62 3.49
CA PHE A 46 -2.84 2.22 3.05
C PHE A 46 -2.27 1.30 4.11
N THR A 47 -1.12 1.66 4.69
CA THR A 47 -0.51 0.90 5.78
C THR A 47 -1.41 0.87 7.01
N HIS A 48 -2.16 1.93 7.32
CA HIS A 48 -3.10 1.91 8.44
C HIS A 48 -4.26 0.94 8.23
N ILE A 49 -4.84 0.89 7.03
CA ILE A 49 -5.91 -0.06 6.68
C ILE A 49 -5.37 -1.49 6.75
N LEU A 50 -4.24 -1.73 6.09
CA LEU A 50 -3.67 -3.07 5.96
C LEU A 50 -2.96 -3.56 7.22
N LYS A 51 -2.72 -2.70 8.22
CA LYS A 51 -2.16 -3.12 9.52
C LYS A 51 -3.08 -4.06 10.29
N ASP A 52 -4.40 -3.95 10.09
CA ASP A 52 -5.38 -4.85 10.70
C ASP A 52 -5.39 -6.21 10.00
N GLU A 53 -5.12 -7.29 10.75
CA GLU A 53 -5.14 -8.66 10.20
C GLU A 53 -6.50 -9.06 9.66
N ASN A 54 -7.59 -8.56 10.24
CA ASN A 54 -8.94 -8.88 9.81
C ASN A 54 -9.21 -8.29 8.42
N HIS A 55 -8.73 -7.08 8.14
CA HIS A 55 -8.81 -6.49 6.80
C HIS A 55 -8.03 -7.33 5.79
N ARG A 56 -6.82 -7.79 6.14
CA ARG A 56 -6.03 -8.66 5.26
C ARG A 56 -6.72 -10.01 5.03
N GLY A 57 -7.36 -10.57 6.05
CA GLY A 57 -8.20 -11.78 5.93
C GLY A 57 -9.40 -11.60 4.99
N GLN A 58 -10.12 -10.48 5.10
CA GLN A 58 -11.24 -10.15 4.22
C GLN A 58 -10.79 -10.01 2.75
N LEU A 59 -9.63 -9.39 2.51
CA LEU A 59 -9.05 -9.27 1.18
C LEU A 59 -8.59 -10.63 0.62
N ALA A 60 -8.04 -11.50 1.46
CA ALA A 60 -7.68 -12.87 1.07
C ALA A 60 -8.93 -13.70 0.68
N GLY A 61 -10.05 -13.49 1.37
CA GLY A 61 -11.34 -14.14 1.08
C GLY A 61 -11.98 -13.74 -0.25
N LYS A 62 -11.43 -12.75 -0.97
CA LYS A 62 -11.87 -12.38 -2.32
C LYS A 62 -11.24 -13.23 -3.42
N PHE A 63 -10.34 -14.15 -3.10
CA PHE A 63 -9.70 -15.08 -4.02
C PHE A 63 -9.06 -14.42 -5.26
N LEU A 64 -8.47 -13.24 -5.06
CA LEU A 64 -7.81 -12.49 -6.13
C LEU A 64 -6.52 -13.18 -6.57
N LYS A 65 -6.10 -12.94 -7.81
CA LYS A 65 -4.84 -13.46 -8.35
C LYS A 65 -3.90 -12.34 -8.77
N PHE A 66 -2.62 -12.50 -8.44
CA PHE A 66 -1.52 -11.68 -8.92
C PHE A 66 -0.50 -12.60 -9.59
N GLU A 67 -0.14 -12.34 -10.85
CA GLU A 67 0.77 -13.21 -11.63
C GLU A 67 0.35 -14.71 -11.60
N ASN A 68 -0.96 -14.97 -11.71
CA ASN A 68 -1.58 -16.32 -11.63
C ASN A 68 -1.52 -17.01 -10.25
N ALA A 69 -0.89 -16.43 -9.24
CA ALA A 69 -0.88 -16.92 -7.87
C ALA A 69 -2.02 -16.31 -7.04
N LEU A 70 -2.60 -17.10 -6.13
CA LEU A 70 -3.66 -16.64 -5.22
C LEU A 70 -3.10 -15.65 -4.18
N CYS A 71 -3.71 -14.48 -4.06
CA CYS A 71 -3.43 -13.50 -3.01
C CYS A 71 -4.08 -13.92 -1.69
N ASN A 72 -3.58 -15.00 -1.09
CA ASN A 72 -4.02 -15.49 0.22
C ASN A 72 -3.55 -14.57 1.37
N LYS A 73 -3.86 -14.93 2.63
CA LYS A 73 -3.50 -14.10 3.79
C LYS A 73 -2.00 -13.80 3.85
N ALA A 74 -1.15 -14.82 3.61
CA ALA A 74 0.31 -14.65 3.63
C ALA A 74 0.80 -13.64 2.58
N TRP A 75 0.21 -13.65 1.38
CA TRP A 75 0.51 -12.65 0.35
C TRP A 75 0.16 -11.22 0.81
N TRP A 76 -1.00 -11.05 1.47
CA TRP A 76 -1.42 -9.76 2.01
C TRP A 76 -0.57 -9.31 3.21
N ASP A 77 -0.13 -10.25 4.05
CA ASP A 77 0.81 -9.98 5.15
C ASP A 77 2.15 -9.48 4.59
N GLU A 78 2.72 -10.18 3.60
CA GLU A 78 3.97 -9.78 2.93
C GLU A 78 3.81 -8.40 2.26
N TYR A 79 2.72 -8.19 1.54
CA TYR A 79 2.45 -6.91 0.89
C TYR A 79 2.30 -5.77 1.90
N TYR A 80 1.67 -6.01 3.06
CA TYR A 80 1.62 -5.03 4.14
C TYR A 80 3.03 -4.67 4.65
N PHE A 81 3.88 -5.66 4.91
CA PHE A 81 5.25 -5.42 5.36
C PHE A 81 6.06 -4.62 4.33
N ASP A 82 5.93 -4.95 3.04
CA ASP A 82 6.58 -4.19 1.97
C ASP A 82 6.12 -2.72 1.97
N LEU A 83 4.82 -2.46 2.14
CA LEU A 83 4.29 -1.09 2.21
C LEU A 83 4.72 -0.34 3.49
N ASP A 84 4.82 -1.04 4.61
CA ASP A 84 5.27 -0.46 5.88
C ASP A 84 6.76 -0.07 5.80
N GLU A 85 7.61 -0.94 5.26
CA GLU A 85 9.01 -0.61 5.00
C GLU A 85 9.16 0.56 4.01
N PHE A 86 8.39 0.56 2.92
CA PHE A 86 8.36 1.68 1.99
C PHE A 86 7.92 2.99 2.67
N ARG A 87 6.95 2.95 3.59
CA ARG A 87 6.54 4.12 4.38
C ARG A 87 7.72 4.68 5.16
N GLU A 88 8.48 3.83 5.84
CA GLU A 88 9.63 4.25 6.63
C GLU A 88 10.75 4.84 5.75
N LEU A 89 11.04 4.20 4.60
CA LEU A 89 12.00 4.72 3.62
C LEU A 89 11.55 6.08 3.06
N ARG A 90 10.26 6.24 2.73
CA ARG A 90 9.70 7.52 2.28
C ARG A 90 9.81 8.58 3.35
N ASN A 91 9.48 8.25 4.60
CA ASN A 91 9.60 9.19 5.71
C ASN A 91 11.04 9.68 5.87
N LYS A 92 12.03 8.78 5.83
CA LYS A 92 13.44 9.16 5.83
C LYS A 92 13.77 10.09 4.65
N CYS A 93 13.42 9.70 3.43
CA CYS A 93 13.64 10.52 2.23
C CYS A 93 13.06 11.95 2.35
N CYS A 94 11.93 12.13 3.03
CA CYS A 94 11.27 13.43 3.17
C CYS A 94 11.69 14.24 4.41
N HIS A 95 12.25 13.61 5.43
CA HIS A 95 12.51 14.24 6.74
C HIS A 95 13.98 14.27 7.15
N THR A 96 14.88 13.58 6.43
CA THR A 96 16.33 13.66 6.68
C THR A 96 17.01 14.54 5.64
N GLU A 97 18.00 15.34 6.06
CA GLU A 97 18.81 16.17 5.15
C GLU A 97 19.65 15.34 4.15
N LYS A 98 19.91 14.06 4.44
CA LYS A 98 20.68 13.15 3.57
C LYS A 98 20.00 11.78 3.43
N PHE A 99 19.51 11.48 2.25
CA PHE A 99 19.03 10.14 1.88
C PHE A 99 20.20 9.32 1.33
N GLU A 100 20.84 8.54 2.20
CA GLU A 100 22.02 7.75 1.87
C GLU A 100 21.76 6.66 0.80
N TRP A 101 22.83 6.23 0.12
CA TRP A 101 22.76 5.20 -0.93
C TRP A 101 22.16 3.88 -0.47
N ASN A 102 22.45 3.45 0.76
CA ASN A 102 21.84 2.25 1.37
C ASN A 102 20.29 2.32 1.41
N HIS A 103 19.71 3.51 1.58
CA HIS A 103 18.27 3.72 1.59
C HIS A 103 17.69 3.71 0.17
N VAL A 104 18.46 4.20 -0.81
CA VAL A 104 18.11 4.09 -2.24
C VAL A 104 18.07 2.62 -2.66
N GLU A 105 19.08 1.83 -2.30
CA GLU A 105 19.12 0.40 -2.61
C GLU A 105 17.93 -0.36 -2.01
N LYS A 106 17.63 -0.12 -0.72
CA LYS A 106 16.46 -0.70 -0.06
C LYS A 106 15.15 -0.27 -0.72
N LEU A 107 15.04 0.99 -1.14
CA LEU A 107 13.87 1.50 -1.86
C LEU A 107 13.70 0.78 -3.20
N LEU A 108 14.77 0.61 -3.97
CA LEU A 108 14.72 -0.10 -5.26
C LEU A 108 14.42 -1.59 -5.08
N GLU A 109 14.99 -2.22 -4.05
CA GLU A 109 14.70 -3.61 -3.71
C GLU A 109 13.21 -3.79 -3.38
N ASN A 110 12.67 -2.97 -2.49
CA ASN A 110 11.27 -3.02 -2.10
C ASN A 110 10.33 -2.82 -3.30
N LEU A 111 10.57 -1.77 -4.10
CA LEU A 111 9.69 -1.43 -5.22
C LEU A 111 9.75 -2.45 -6.36
N PHE A 112 10.95 -2.92 -6.72
CA PHE A 112 11.18 -3.66 -7.97
C PHE A 112 11.56 -5.12 -7.77
N LYS A 113 12.42 -5.46 -6.79
CA LYS A 113 12.78 -6.87 -6.52
C LYS A 113 11.65 -7.60 -5.81
N ARG A 114 11.07 -7.00 -4.76
CA ARG A 114 9.89 -7.53 -4.04
C ARG A 114 8.57 -7.16 -4.72
N LYS A 115 8.65 -6.40 -5.81
CA LYS A 115 7.52 -6.03 -6.68
C LYS A 115 6.40 -5.26 -5.96
N ALA A 116 6.66 -4.56 -4.84
CA ALA A 116 5.63 -3.82 -4.12
C ALA A 116 4.86 -2.84 -5.02
N PHE A 117 5.57 -2.21 -5.96
CA PHE A 117 4.98 -1.34 -6.97
C PHE A 117 3.96 -2.05 -7.87
N LEU A 118 4.25 -3.29 -8.30
CA LEU A 118 3.36 -4.09 -9.14
C LEU A 118 2.22 -4.72 -8.33
N LYS A 119 2.51 -5.23 -7.12
CA LYS A 119 1.50 -5.79 -6.20
C LYS A 119 0.34 -4.83 -5.98
N THR A 120 0.59 -3.52 -6.01
CA THR A 120 -0.43 -2.46 -5.92
C THR A 120 -1.54 -2.55 -6.99
N GLN A 121 -1.27 -3.16 -8.14
CA GLN A 121 -2.26 -3.35 -9.21
C GLN A 121 -3.41 -4.28 -8.81
N ILE A 122 -3.23 -5.11 -7.77
CA ILE A 122 -4.27 -6.02 -7.27
C ILE A 122 -5.57 -5.28 -6.92
N GLY A 123 -5.48 -4.00 -6.56
CA GLY A 123 -6.64 -3.19 -6.25
C GLY A 123 -7.62 -2.96 -7.40
N LYS A 124 -7.16 -3.11 -8.65
CA LYS A 124 -8.03 -3.10 -9.84
C LYS A 124 -8.92 -4.35 -9.91
N SER A 125 -8.52 -5.42 -9.23
CA SER A 125 -9.24 -6.70 -9.19
C SER A 125 -10.08 -6.89 -7.92
N ILE A 126 -9.90 -6.03 -6.90
CA ILE A 126 -10.73 -6.01 -5.67
C ILE A 126 -12.20 -5.71 -5.99
#